data_AF-A0A2H3ED25-F1
#
_entry.id   AF-A0A2H3ED25-F1
#
_cell.length_a   1.000
_cell.length_b   1.000
_cell.length_c   1.000
_cell.angle_alpha   90.00
_cell.angle_beta   90.00
_cell.angle_gamma   90.00
#
_symmetry.space_group_name_H-M   'P 1'
#
loop_
_entity.id
_entity.type
_entity.pdbx_description
1 polymer ?
#
loop_
_entity_poly.entity_id
_entity_poly.type
_entity_poly.pdbx_seq_one_letter_code
_entity_poly.pdbx_strand_id
1 'polypeptide(L)'
;MTFISSQEYARSIIEEQSRATRLGLEFLQVGANHAALRELCNRKDERYNIALAEFNKADEAFKEIKTESKQLLLESRAAIDNCEPDINQLYEAIQNARFQYEKELEEAEAAGKMPPSDDDIDLRSTEELEAEFEAQKAQLEIMLNTNPGVIEEYEKRKRDIEALERTIQQKQTNAQRVEQKIKKARDNWEPALEQLVAKIGEKFSAAFDRIGCAGEIRIGQHEDYDKWTIDILVKFRDDEKLQLLTSQRQSGGVRHLRMNNKTC
;
A
#
# COMPACT_ATOMS: atom_id res chain seq x y z
N MET A 1 40.84 43.69 -111.71
CA MET A 1 40.80 42.21 -111.69
C MET A 1 42.16 41.74 -111.23
N THR A 2 42.39 41.68 -109.92
CA THR A 2 43.64 41.18 -109.34
C THR A 2 43.67 39.67 -109.54
N PHE A 3 44.46 39.20 -110.51
CA PHE A 3 44.73 37.78 -110.71
C PHE A 3 45.57 37.30 -109.52
N ILE A 4 44.90 36.69 -108.54
CA ILE A 4 45.54 35.96 -107.45
C ILE A 4 46.34 34.82 -108.10
N SER A 5 47.62 34.71 -107.75
CA SER A 5 48.50 33.69 -108.32
C SER A 5 48.02 32.29 -107.92
N SER A 6 48.13 31.30 -108.80
CA SER A 6 47.81 29.89 -108.49
C SER A 6 48.53 29.38 -107.22
N GLN A 7 49.70 29.95 -106.91
CA GLN A 7 50.44 29.70 -105.66
C GLN A 7 49.75 30.25 -104.40
N GLU A 8 49.12 31.42 -104.47
CA GLU A 8 48.41 32.02 -103.33
C GLU A 8 47.13 31.27 -103.01
N TYR A 9 46.40 30.80 -104.04
CA TYR A 9 45.21 29.97 -103.86
C TYR A 9 45.56 28.61 -103.22
N ALA A 10 46.66 27.99 -103.67
CA ALA A 10 47.17 26.75 -103.05
C ALA A 10 47.58 26.96 -101.58
N ARG A 11 48.20 28.09 -101.23
CA ARG A 11 48.52 28.43 -99.83
C ARG A 11 47.26 28.62 -98.97
N SER A 12 46.25 29.32 -99.48
CA SER A 12 44.97 29.52 -98.79
C SER A 12 44.26 28.18 -98.50
N ILE A 13 44.26 27.24 -99.45
CA ILE A 13 43.68 25.92 -99.26
C ILE A 13 44.44 25.14 -98.18
N ILE A 14 45.78 25.20 -98.18
CA ILE A 14 46.61 24.54 -97.16
C ILE A 14 46.35 25.12 -95.77
N GLU A 15 46.20 26.44 -95.65
CA GLU A 15 45.84 27.10 -94.38
C GLU A 15 44.44 26.69 -93.90
N GLU A 16 43.46 26.65 -94.81
CA GLU A 16 42.10 26.25 -94.48
C GLU A 16 42.01 24.77 -94.07
N GLN A 17 42.74 23.89 -94.76
CA GLN A 17 42.90 22.47 -94.38
C GLN A 17 43.61 22.31 -93.04
N SER A 18 44.64 23.11 -92.76
CA SER A 18 45.34 23.12 -91.48
C SER A 18 44.42 23.57 -90.35
N ARG A 19 43.60 24.59 -90.59
CA ARG A 19 42.60 25.09 -89.64
C ARG A 19 41.48 24.08 -89.39
N ALA A 20 40.97 23.44 -90.44
CA ALA A 20 39.96 22.39 -90.34
C ALA A 20 40.49 21.17 -89.58
N THR A 21 41.73 20.76 -89.85
CA THR A 21 42.39 19.66 -89.14
C THR A 21 42.60 20.02 -87.67
N ARG A 22 43.03 21.24 -87.37
CA ARG A 22 43.18 21.73 -85.99
C ARG A 22 41.85 21.74 -85.24
N LEU A 23 40.78 22.25 -85.86
CA LEU A 23 39.44 22.22 -85.27
C LEU A 23 38.93 20.80 -85.04
N GLY A 24 39.21 19.87 -85.97
CA GLY A 24 38.89 18.45 -85.81
C GLY A 24 39.63 17.81 -84.63
N LEU A 25 40.92 18.12 -84.46
CA LEU A 25 41.72 17.67 -83.31
C LEU A 25 41.24 18.28 -81.99
N GLU A 26 40.92 19.58 -81.96
CA GLU A 26 40.36 20.25 -80.79
C GLU A 26 39.00 19.66 -80.40
N PHE A 27 38.13 19.36 -81.37
CA PHE A 27 36.86 18.68 -81.13
C PHE A 27 37.05 17.29 -80.52
N LEU A 28 37.97 16.49 -81.07
CA LEU A 28 38.30 15.17 -80.52
C LEU A 28 38.88 15.27 -79.10
N GLN A 29 39.75 16.25 -78.83
CA GLN A 29 40.32 16.49 -77.50
C GLN A 29 39.23 16.88 -76.49
N VAL A 30 38.31 17.77 -76.86
CA VAL A 30 37.19 18.17 -75.99
C VAL A 30 36.27 16.98 -75.72
N GLY A 31 36.00 16.15 -76.73
CA GLY A 31 35.24 14.90 -76.57
C GLY A 31 35.91 13.93 -75.58
N ALA A 32 37.22 13.74 -75.70
CA ALA A 32 38.00 12.91 -74.78
C ALA A 32 38.01 13.47 -73.35
N ASN A 33 38.21 14.79 -73.19
CA ASN A 33 38.17 15.45 -71.89
C ASN A 33 36.80 15.33 -71.22
N HIS A 34 35.72 15.51 -71.99
CA HIS A 34 34.35 15.37 -71.49
C HIS A 34 34.07 13.93 -71.04
N ALA A 35 34.49 12.93 -71.82
CA ALA A 35 34.36 11.53 -71.44
C ALA A 35 35.12 11.21 -70.14
N ALA A 36 36.38 11.65 -70.04
CA ALA A 36 37.21 11.45 -68.85
C ALA A 36 36.63 12.15 -67.60
N LEU A 37 36.12 13.37 -67.75
CA LEU A 37 35.46 14.09 -66.65
C LEU A 37 34.19 13.38 -66.20
N ARG A 38 33.37 12.91 -67.15
CA ARG A 38 32.14 12.16 -66.85
C ARG A 38 32.45 10.89 -66.07
N GLU A 39 33.50 10.17 -66.44
CA GLU A 39 33.93 8.97 -65.73
C GLU A 39 34.49 9.27 -64.32
N LEU A 40 35.19 10.41 -64.15
CA LEU A 40 35.60 10.89 -62.84
C LEU A 40 34.41 11.23 -61.93
N CYS A 41 33.41 11.96 -62.45
CA CYS A 41 32.19 12.27 -61.71
C CYS A 41 31.46 10.99 -61.31
N ASN A 42 31.22 10.07 -62.25
CA ASN A 42 30.54 8.81 -61.96
C ASN A 42 31.23 8.00 -60.85
N ARG A 43 32.57 7.88 -60.89
CA ARG A 43 33.32 7.18 -59.83
C ARG A 43 33.21 7.87 -58.47
N LYS A 44 33.16 9.20 -58.44
CA LYS A 44 33.02 9.96 -57.19
C LYS A 44 31.60 9.83 -56.64
N ASP A 45 30.60 9.93 -57.50
CA ASP A 45 29.19 9.76 -57.16
C ASP A 45 28.93 8.35 -56.62
N GLU A 46 29.50 7.30 -57.24
CA GLU A 46 29.41 5.93 -56.73
C GLU A 46 30.00 5.80 -55.32
N ARG A 47 31.22 6.30 -55.09
CA ARG A 47 31.84 6.27 -53.76
C ARG A 47 31.03 7.04 -52.72
N TYR A 48 30.52 8.21 -53.10
CA TYR A 48 29.69 9.02 -52.23
C TYR A 48 28.39 8.30 -51.89
N ASN A 49 27.71 7.70 -52.87
CA ASN A 49 26.47 6.97 -52.66
C ASN A 49 26.68 5.73 -51.78
N ILE A 50 27.80 5.01 -51.94
CA ILE A 50 28.16 3.89 -51.06
C ILE A 50 28.37 4.38 -49.63
N ALA A 51 29.18 5.41 -49.43
CA ALA A 51 29.45 5.97 -48.10
C ALA A 51 28.18 6.54 -47.44
N LEU A 52 27.30 7.18 -48.22
CA LEU A 52 26.02 7.69 -47.74
C LEU A 52 25.09 6.56 -47.32
N ALA A 53 25.06 5.46 -48.07
CA ALA A 53 24.27 4.29 -47.71
C ALA A 53 24.78 3.61 -46.43
N GLU A 54 26.10 3.51 -46.25
CA GLU A 54 26.71 3.01 -45.01
C GLU A 54 26.41 3.94 -43.82
N PHE A 55 26.53 5.25 -44.01
CA PHE A 55 26.20 6.24 -43.00
C PHE A 55 24.73 6.15 -42.58
N ASN A 56 23.80 6.10 -43.54
CA ASN A 56 22.37 6.01 -43.25
C ASN A 56 22.03 4.74 -42.47
N LYS A 57 22.64 3.60 -42.83
CA LYS A 57 22.47 2.35 -42.07
C LYS A 57 22.98 2.47 -40.63
N ALA A 58 24.14 3.08 -40.44
CA ALA A 58 24.69 3.30 -39.10
C ALA A 58 23.85 4.30 -38.28
N ASP A 59 23.33 5.35 -38.91
CA ASP A 59 22.47 6.35 -38.27
C ASP A 59 21.10 5.77 -37.89
N GLU A 60 20.52 4.90 -38.73
CA GLU A 60 19.31 4.14 -38.39
C GLU A 60 19.54 3.23 -37.18
N ALA A 61 20.60 2.41 -37.21
CA ALA A 61 20.94 1.53 -36.09
C ALA A 61 21.20 2.33 -34.80
N PHE A 62 21.90 3.47 -34.89
CA PHE A 62 22.12 4.35 -33.75
C PHE A 62 20.81 4.93 -33.20
N LYS A 63 19.89 5.34 -34.08
CA LYS A 63 18.57 5.85 -33.66
C LYS A 63 17.75 4.78 -32.95
N GLU A 64 17.76 3.55 -33.47
CA GLU A 64 17.08 2.41 -32.85
C GLU A 64 17.63 2.13 -31.45
N ILE A 65 18.95 1.94 -31.33
CA ILE A 65 19.61 1.70 -30.04
C ILE A 65 19.37 2.86 -29.07
N LYS A 66 19.40 4.10 -29.56
CA LYS A 66 19.11 5.29 -28.74
C LYS A 66 17.67 5.31 -28.25
N THR A 67 16.70 4.88 -29.05
CA THR A 67 15.31 4.78 -28.61
C THR A 67 15.12 3.66 -27.59
N GLU A 68 15.73 2.50 -27.82
CA GLU A 68 15.67 1.34 -26.91
C GLU A 68 16.32 1.67 -25.57
N SER A 69 17.53 2.24 -25.57
CA SER A 69 18.22 2.69 -24.34
C SER A 69 17.39 3.70 -23.56
N LYS A 70 16.72 4.65 -24.23
CA LYS A 70 15.81 5.60 -23.57
C LYS A 70 14.60 4.90 -22.95
N GLN A 71 14.04 3.90 -23.62
CA GLN A 71 12.92 3.12 -23.09
C GLN A 71 13.34 2.33 -21.85
N LEU A 72 14.47 1.61 -21.91
CA LEU A 72 15.01 0.87 -20.76
C LEU A 72 15.33 1.77 -19.57
N LEU A 73 15.88 2.97 -19.82
CA LEU A 73 16.09 3.97 -18.75
C LEU A 73 14.78 4.47 -18.14
N LEU A 74 13.72 4.61 -18.94
CA LEU A 74 12.43 5.06 -18.45
C LEU A 74 11.73 3.97 -17.65
N GLU A 75 11.82 2.72 -18.11
CA GLU A 75 11.28 1.54 -17.41
C GLU A 75 11.98 1.31 -16.07
N SER A 76 13.32 1.33 -16.05
CA SER A 76 14.09 1.20 -14.81
C SER A 76 13.77 2.32 -13.81
N ARG A 77 13.67 3.58 -14.28
CA ARG A 77 13.26 4.71 -13.43
C ARG A 77 11.85 4.54 -12.89
N ALA A 78 10.90 4.12 -13.73
CA ALA A 78 9.54 3.88 -13.29
C ALA A 78 9.45 2.72 -12.30
N ALA A 79 10.27 1.68 -12.44
CA ALA A 79 10.35 0.58 -11.49
C ALA A 79 10.81 1.07 -10.11
N ILE A 80 11.83 1.93 -10.07
CA ILE A 80 12.30 2.57 -8.83
C ILE A 80 11.19 3.46 -8.24
N ASP A 81 10.61 4.36 -9.03
CA ASP A 81 9.57 5.28 -8.54
C ASP A 81 8.33 4.56 -7.95
N ASN A 82 8.03 3.35 -8.43
CA ASN A 82 6.92 2.52 -7.94
C ASN A 82 7.27 1.67 -6.70
N CYS A 83 8.52 1.61 -6.27
CA CYS A 83 8.91 0.93 -5.03
C CYS A 83 8.41 1.67 -3.79
N GLU A 84 8.35 0.96 -2.65
CA GLU A 84 7.99 1.57 -1.37
C GLU A 84 8.93 2.75 -1.04
N PRO A 85 8.41 3.83 -0.42
CA PRO A 85 9.17 5.05 -0.20
C PRO A 85 10.46 4.84 0.61
N ASP A 86 10.48 3.86 1.52
CA ASP A 86 11.66 3.51 2.32
C ASP A 86 12.78 2.90 1.44
N ILE A 87 12.41 2.09 0.44
CA ILE A 87 13.38 1.48 -0.50
C ILE A 87 13.99 2.55 -1.40
N ASN A 88 13.19 3.52 -1.84
CA ASN A 88 13.67 4.62 -2.68
C ASN A 88 14.66 5.53 -1.95
N GLN A 89 14.41 5.81 -0.67
CA GLN A 89 15.35 6.58 0.15
C GLN A 89 16.68 5.84 0.33
N LEU A 90 16.64 4.53 0.55
CA LEU A 90 17.86 3.71 0.64
C LEU A 90 18.62 3.69 -0.69
N TYR A 91 17.91 3.52 -1.82
CA TYR A 91 18.52 3.55 -3.14
C TYR A 91 19.20 4.90 -3.43
N GLU A 92 18.52 6.02 -3.18
CA GLU A 92 19.12 7.36 -3.35
C GLU A 92 20.34 7.56 -2.44
N ALA A 93 20.30 7.10 -1.19
CA ALA A 93 21.44 7.18 -0.28
C ALA A 93 22.66 6.40 -0.82
N ILE A 94 22.45 5.18 -1.31
CA ILE A 94 23.51 4.34 -1.91
C ILE A 94 24.05 4.98 -3.19
N GLN A 95 23.19 5.51 -4.06
CA GLN A 95 23.61 6.20 -5.29
C GLN A 95 24.44 7.44 -4.98
N ASN A 96 24.03 8.24 -3.99
CA ASN A 96 24.77 9.41 -3.56
C ASN A 96 26.15 9.03 -2.98
N ALA A 97 26.22 7.99 -2.14
CA ALA A 97 27.49 7.49 -1.61
C ALA A 97 28.43 7.04 -2.74
N ARG A 98 27.93 6.24 -3.70
CA ARG A 98 28.67 5.81 -4.89
C ARG A 98 29.20 6.99 -5.70
N PHE A 99 28.36 7.99 -5.95
CA PHE A 99 28.76 9.19 -6.69
C PHE A 99 29.87 9.97 -5.99
N GLN A 100 29.79 10.13 -4.66
CA GLN A 100 30.85 10.82 -3.91
C GLN A 100 32.16 10.05 -3.97
N TYR A 101 32.14 8.73 -3.80
CA TYR A 101 33.34 7.92 -3.90
C TYR A 101 33.96 7.93 -5.29
N GLU A 102 33.16 7.84 -6.36
CA GLU A 102 33.69 7.89 -7.73
C GLU A 102 34.37 9.25 -8.00
N LYS A 103 33.78 10.34 -7.51
CA LYS A 103 34.38 11.67 -7.59
C LYS A 103 35.66 11.79 -6.76
N GLU A 104 35.66 11.29 -5.53
CA GLU A 104 36.83 11.29 -4.65
C GLU A 104 37.96 10.40 -5.21
N LEU A 105 37.61 9.30 -5.88
CA LEU A 105 38.54 8.41 -6.57
C LEU A 105 39.19 9.13 -7.76
N GLU A 106 38.41 9.81 -8.60
CA GLU A 106 38.93 10.59 -9.73
C GLU A 106 39.87 11.72 -9.24
N GLU A 107 39.50 12.42 -8.17
CA GLU A 107 40.34 13.44 -7.53
C GLU A 107 41.62 12.85 -6.92
N ALA A 108 41.53 11.66 -6.32
CA ALA A 108 42.68 10.95 -5.75
C ALA A 108 43.64 10.45 -6.84
N GLU A 109 43.11 9.89 -7.94
CA GLU A 109 43.89 9.46 -9.10
C GLU A 109 44.61 10.63 -9.77
N ALA A 110 43.91 11.75 -9.98
CA ALA A 110 44.50 12.97 -10.52
C ALA A 110 45.58 13.57 -9.60
N ALA A 111 45.45 13.40 -8.28
CA ALA A 111 46.41 13.85 -7.28
C ALA A 111 47.50 12.82 -6.93
N GLY A 112 47.46 11.60 -7.50
CA GLY A 112 48.37 10.50 -7.18
C GLY A 112 48.30 10.03 -5.72
N LYS A 113 47.14 10.17 -5.06
CA LYS A 113 46.90 9.76 -3.68
C LYS A 113 46.31 8.34 -3.63
N MET A 114 46.30 7.74 -2.44
CA MET A 114 45.61 6.46 -2.23
C MET A 114 44.09 6.64 -2.43
N PRO A 115 43.41 5.59 -2.93
CA PRO A 115 41.97 5.61 -3.15
C PRO A 115 41.21 5.83 -1.83
N PRO A 116 40.02 6.44 -1.88
CA PRO A 116 39.14 6.64 -0.72
C PRO A 116 38.69 5.30 -0.10
N SER A 117 38.23 5.33 1.15
CA SER A 117 37.73 4.13 1.87
C SER A 117 36.48 3.58 1.19
N ASP A 118 36.39 2.26 1.08
CA ASP A 118 35.28 1.54 0.45
C ASP A 118 34.19 1.08 1.45
N ASP A 119 34.37 1.36 2.75
CA ASP A 119 33.54 0.84 3.85
C ASP A 119 32.02 1.09 3.67
N ASP A 120 31.63 2.21 3.05
CA ASP A 120 30.22 2.60 2.86
C ASP A 120 29.63 2.16 1.51
N ILE A 121 30.41 1.48 0.65
CA ILE A 121 30.01 1.20 -0.73
C ILE A 121 30.24 -0.25 -1.10
N ASP A 122 29.16 -0.86 -1.58
CA ASP A 122 29.24 -2.17 -2.20
C ASP A 122 29.90 -2.07 -3.58
N LEU A 123 31.13 -2.55 -3.70
CA LEU A 123 31.93 -2.60 -4.92
C LEU A 123 31.71 -3.88 -5.75
N ARG A 124 30.83 -4.78 -5.31
CA ARG A 124 30.58 -6.04 -6.00
C ARG A 124 30.03 -5.81 -7.40
N SER A 125 30.41 -6.69 -8.32
CA SER A 125 29.94 -6.62 -9.70
C SER A 125 28.45 -6.99 -9.80
N THR A 126 27.80 -6.62 -10.90
CA THR A 126 26.42 -7.05 -11.18
C THR A 126 26.29 -8.58 -11.19
N GLU A 127 27.30 -9.28 -11.70
CA GLU A 127 27.34 -10.75 -11.74
C GLU A 127 27.43 -11.38 -10.34
N GLU A 128 28.21 -10.77 -9.43
CA GLU A 128 28.33 -11.23 -8.04
C GLU A 128 27.02 -11.03 -7.26
N LEU A 129 26.36 -9.89 -7.49
CA LEU A 129 25.06 -9.59 -6.89
C LEU A 129 23.96 -10.53 -7.41
N GLU A 130 23.95 -10.83 -8.71
CA GLU A 130 23.03 -11.81 -9.31
C GLU A 130 23.27 -13.22 -8.76
N ALA A 131 24.53 -13.63 -8.61
CA ALA A 131 24.87 -14.93 -8.04
C ALA A 131 24.42 -15.06 -6.57
N GLU A 132 24.59 -14.01 -5.75
CA GLU A 132 24.09 -14.00 -4.39
C GLU A 132 22.57 -14.00 -4.34
N PHE A 133 21.92 -13.19 -5.19
CA PHE A 133 20.47 -13.15 -5.29
C PHE A 133 19.89 -14.53 -5.60
N GLU A 134 20.44 -15.24 -6.59
CA GLU A 134 20.02 -16.59 -6.93
C GLU A 134 20.34 -17.60 -5.81
N ALA A 135 21.45 -17.45 -5.09
CA ALA A 135 21.76 -18.28 -3.94
C ALA A 135 20.76 -18.09 -2.79
N GLN A 136 20.42 -16.84 -2.45
CA GLN A 136 19.42 -16.53 -1.43
C GLN A 136 18.02 -16.99 -1.84
N LYS A 137 17.67 -16.82 -3.11
CA LYS A 137 16.40 -17.29 -3.67
C LYS A 137 16.29 -18.81 -3.61
N ALA A 138 17.34 -19.54 -3.98
CA ALA A 138 17.39 -20.99 -3.85
C ALA A 138 17.28 -21.43 -2.37
N GLN A 139 17.93 -20.71 -1.45
CA GLN A 139 17.81 -20.97 -0.02
C GLN A 139 16.37 -20.74 0.49
N LEU A 140 15.71 -19.68 0.04
CA LEU A 140 14.31 -19.40 0.35
C LEU A 140 13.39 -20.47 -0.21
N GLU A 141 13.58 -20.92 -1.45
CA GLU A 141 12.79 -22.01 -2.04
C GLU A 141 12.93 -23.31 -1.26
N ILE A 142 14.13 -23.64 -0.78
CA ILE A 142 14.35 -24.82 0.07
C ILE A 142 13.58 -24.68 1.40
N MET A 143 13.59 -23.49 2.02
CA MET A 143 12.85 -23.22 3.27
C MET A 143 11.33 -23.22 3.06
N LEU A 144 10.84 -22.66 1.95
CA LEU A 144 9.41 -22.61 1.62
C LEU A 144 8.84 -24.00 1.30
N ASN A 145 9.63 -24.86 0.65
CA ASN A 145 9.24 -26.25 0.38
C ASN A 145 9.13 -27.12 1.64
N THR A 146 9.55 -26.64 2.82
CA THR A 146 9.57 -27.49 4.01
C THR A 146 8.18 -27.71 4.62
N ASN A 147 7.17 -26.85 4.37
CA ASN A 147 5.77 -27.19 4.63
C ASN A 147 4.78 -26.20 3.96
N PRO A 148 4.31 -26.45 2.73
CA PRO A 148 3.30 -25.60 2.06
C PRO A 148 1.99 -25.47 2.86
N GLY A 149 1.70 -26.42 3.76
CA GLY A 149 0.53 -26.35 4.64
C GLY A 149 0.61 -25.28 5.74
N VAL A 150 1.82 -24.79 6.09
CA VAL A 150 1.99 -23.82 7.18
C VAL A 150 1.45 -22.44 6.80
N ILE A 151 1.60 -22.03 5.54
CA ILE A 151 1.07 -20.75 5.06
C ILE A 151 -0.45 -20.81 5.01
N GLU A 152 -1.02 -21.87 4.43
CA GLU A 152 -2.47 -22.07 4.40
C GLU A 152 -3.09 -22.15 5.81
N GLU A 153 -2.42 -22.86 6.72
CA GLU A 153 -2.85 -22.96 8.11
C GLU A 153 -2.75 -21.61 8.84
N TYR A 154 -1.68 -20.84 8.59
CA TYR A 154 -1.52 -19.50 9.13
C TYR A 154 -2.62 -18.56 8.65
N GLU A 155 -2.89 -18.52 7.34
CA GLU A 155 -3.96 -17.70 6.76
C GLU A 155 -5.35 -18.11 7.27
N LYS A 156 -5.59 -19.42 7.42
CA LYS A 156 -6.82 -19.93 8.01
C LYS A 156 -6.96 -19.48 9.47
N ARG A 157 -5.92 -19.67 10.29
CA ARG A 157 -5.91 -19.24 11.69
C ARG A 157 -6.11 -17.75 11.83
N LYS A 158 -5.48 -16.94 10.96
CA LYS A 158 -5.68 -15.48 10.93
C LYS A 158 -7.15 -15.12 10.69
N ARG A 159 -7.79 -15.74 9.69
CA ARG A 159 -9.23 -15.55 9.40
C ARG A 159 -10.11 -15.99 10.57
N ASP A 160 -9.79 -17.13 11.18
CA ASP A 160 -10.55 -17.65 12.32
C ASP A 160 -10.43 -16.71 13.54
N ILE A 161 -9.24 -16.17 13.82
CA ILE A 161 -9.01 -15.19 14.88
C ILE A 161 -9.84 -13.92 14.62
N GLU A 162 -9.77 -13.34 13.42
CA GLU A 162 -10.55 -12.14 13.09
C GLU A 162 -12.06 -12.37 13.24
N ALA A 163 -12.56 -13.55 12.84
CA ALA A 163 -13.98 -13.91 13.00
C ALA A 163 -14.38 -14.07 14.48
N LEU A 164 -13.53 -14.71 15.28
CA LEU A 164 -13.75 -14.90 16.71
C LEU A 164 -13.71 -13.57 17.47
N GLU A 165 -12.75 -12.70 17.15
CA GLU A 165 -12.65 -11.35 17.74
C GLU A 165 -13.91 -10.52 17.46
N ARG A 166 -14.40 -10.51 16.21
CA ARG A 166 -15.67 -9.86 15.85
C ARG A 166 -16.84 -10.43 16.65
N THR A 167 -16.89 -11.75 16.81
CA THR A 167 -17.94 -12.43 17.59
C THR A 167 -17.87 -12.04 19.06
N ILE A 168 -16.67 -11.98 19.65
CA ILE A 168 -16.46 -11.54 21.04
C ILE A 168 -16.93 -10.11 21.22
N GLN A 169 -16.51 -9.18 20.35
CA GLN A 169 -16.94 -7.78 20.41
C GLN A 169 -18.46 -7.65 20.32
N GLN A 170 -19.10 -8.39 19.42
CA GLN A 170 -20.57 -8.38 19.30
C GLN A 170 -21.25 -8.93 20.57
N LYS A 171 -20.75 -10.03 21.14
CA LYS A 171 -21.28 -10.61 22.38
C LYS A 171 -21.10 -9.66 23.56
N GLN A 172 -19.96 -9.01 23.68
CA GLN A 172 -19.67 -8.03 24.72
C GLN A 172 -20.60 -6.81 24.62
N THR A 173 -20.83 -6.32 23.41
CA THR A 173 -21.76 -5.19 23.15
C THR A 173 -23.20 -5.58 23.52
N ASN A 174 -23.62 -6.80 23.16
CA ASN A 174 -24.94 -7.31 23.52
C ASN A 174 -25.10 -7.49 25.03
N ALA A 175 -24.07 -8.00 25.72
CA ALA A 175 -24.06 -8.14 27.17
C ALA A 175 -24.21 -6.77 27.86
N GLN A 176 -23.42 -5.79 27.45
CA GLN A 176 -23.52 -4.41 27.97
C GLN A 176 -24.92 -3.82 27.73
N ARG A 177 -25.51 -4.03 26.55
CA ARG A 177 -26.86 -3.57 26.23
C ARG A 177 -27.91 -4.23 27.12
N VAL A 178 -27.80 -5.53 27.39
CA VAL A 178 -28.72 -6.24 28.29
C VAL A 178 -28.55 -5.73 29.72
N GLU A 179 -27.32 -5.55 30.20
CA GLU A 179 -27.03 -5.02 31.54
C GLU A 179 -27.61 -3.61 31.72
N GLN A 180 -27.46 -2.73 30.72
CA GLN A 180 -28.08 -1.40 30.72
C GLN A 180 -29.62 -1.47 30.78
N LYS A 181 -30.25 -2.43 30.08
CA LYS A 181 -31.70 -2.62 30.14
C LYS A 181 -32.15 -3.09 31.52
N ILE A 182 -31.40 -4.00 32.13
CA ILE A 182 -31.67 -4.48 33.50
C ILE A 182 -31.55 -3.32 34.49
N LYS A 183 -30.47 -2.53 34.41
CA LYS A 183 -30.29 -1.33 35.26
C LYS A 183 -31.43 -0.33 35.08
N LYS A 184 -31.78 0.03 33.85
CA LYS A 184 -32.92 0.92 33.57
C LYS A 184 -34.25 0.40 34.12
N ALA A 185 -34.49 -0.91 34.02
CA ALA A 185 -35.68 -1.50 34.61
C ALA A 185 -35.64 -1.37 36.13
N ARG A 186 -34.53 -1.77 36.76
CA ARG A 186 -34.28 -1.69 38.21
C ARG A 186 -34.49 -0.26 38.74
N ASP A 187 -33.85 0.72 38.13
CA ASP A 187 -33.93 2.14 38.52
C ASP A 187 -35.37 2.69 38.45
N ASN A 188 -36.25 2.07 37.65
CA ASN A 188 -37.64 2.48 37.53
C ASN A 188 -38.57 1.78 38.53
N TRP A 189 -38.42 0.47 38.75
CA TRP A 189 -39.34 -0.29 39.60
C TRP A 189 -38.91 -0.36 41.08
N GLU A 190 -37.60 -0.36 41.38
CA GLU A 190 -37.08 -0.40 42.76
C GLU A 190 -37.59 0.76 43.62
N PRO A 191 -37.46 2.05 43.20
CA PRO A 191 -37.99 3.16 44.01
C PRO A 191 -39.52 3.16 44.10
N ALA A 192 -40.22 2.69 43.06
CA ALA A 192 -41.67 2.56 43.10
C ALA A 192 -42.13 1.50 44.12
N LEU A 193 -41.39 0.40 44.22
CA LEU A 193 -41.62 -0.65 45.21
C LEU A 193 -41.33 -0.15 46.63
N GLU A 194 -40.20 0.53 46.83
CA GLU A 194 -39.85 1.14 48.13
C GLU A 194 -40.90 2.13 48.61
N GLN A 195 -41.39 3.01 47.73
CA GLN A 195 -42.47 3.95 48.06
C GLN A 195 -43.77 3.25 48.42
N LEU A 196 -44.11 2.18 47.71
CA LEU A 196 -45.32 1.41 47.98
C LEU A 196 -45.21 0.71 49.34
N VAL A 197 -44.08 0.07 49.63
CA VAL A 197 -43.82 -0.58 50.92
C VAL A 197 -43.79 0.44 52.05
N ALA A 198 -43.21 1.62 51.85
CA ALA A 198 -43.23 2.70 52.85
C ALA A 198 -44.67 3.16 53.16
N LYS A 199 -45.51 3.38 52.14
CA LYS A 199 -46.93 3.75 52.32
C LYS A 199 -47.73 2.66 53.03
N ILE A 200 -47.46 1.39 52.73
CA ILE A 200 -48.08 0.26 53.43
C ILE A 200 -47.58 0.21 54.88
N GLY A 201 -46.28 0.41 55.10
CA GLY A 201 -45.63 0.47 56.41
C GLY A 201 -46.24 1.53 57.31
N GLU A 202 -46.44 2.75 56.82
CA GLU A 202 -47.10 3.83 57.56
C GLU A 202 -48.53 3.46 57.98
N LYS A 203 -49.32 2.91 57.05
CA LYS A 203 -50.68 2.45 57.33
C LYS A 203 -50.71 1.28 58.31
N PHE A 204 -49.74 0.37 58.20
CA PHE A 204 -49.60 -0.79 59.05
C PHE A 204 -49.21 -0.37 60.47
N SER A 205 -48.20 0.48 60.63
CA SER A 205 -47.83 1.06 61.93
C SER A 205 -49.02 1.77 62.56
N ALA A 206 -49.69 2.68 61.84
CA ALA A 206 -50.84 3.40 62.38
C ALA A 206 -52.02 2.49 62.79
N ALA A 207 -52.21 1.36 62.11
CA ALA A 207 -53.23 0.37 62.48
C ALA A 207 -52.82 -0.45 63.72
N PHE A 208 -51.54 -0.80 63.85
CA PHE A 208 -51.01 -1.54 65.00
C PHE A 208 -50.87 -0.66 66.25
N ASP A 209 -50.51 0.62 66.08
CA ASP A 209 -50.43 1.61 67.16
C ASP A 209 -51.79 1.78 67.85
N ARG A 210 -52.90 1.72 67.09
CA ARG A 210 -54.27 1.74 67.64
C ARG A 210 -54.61 0.52 68.49
N ILE A 211 -53.91 -0.59 68.29
CA ILE A 211 -54.07 -1.85 69.04
C ILE A 211 -53.03 -1.91 70.18
N GLY A 212 -52.17 -0.90 70.33
CA GLY A 212 -51.14 -0.82 71.37
C GLY A 212 -49.91 -1.69 71.09
N CYS A 213 -49.60 -1.94 69.80
CA CYS A 213 -48.44 -2.72 69.35
C CYS A 213 -47.67 -1.93 68.28
N ALA A 214 -46.35 -2.12 68.15
CA ALA A 214 -45.55 -1.48 67.10
C ALA A 214 -45.21 -2.47 65.98
N GLY A 215 -45.28 -2.05 64.72
CA GLY A 215 -44.98 -2.89 63.56
C GLY A 215 -44.33 -2.12 62.42
N GLU A 216 -43.31 -2.71 61.80
CA GLU A 216 -42.53 -2.14 60.70
C GLU A 216 -42.43 -3.16 59.55
N ILE A 217 -42.48 -2.68 58.31
CA ILE A 217 -42.33 -3.52 57.10
C ILE A 217 -41.04 -3.09 56.38
N ARG A 218 -40.17 -4.05 56.07
CA ARG A 218 -38.92 -3.83 55.34
C ARG A 218 -38.83 -4.73 54.11
N ILE A 219 -38.00 -4.32 53.15
CA ILE A 219 -37.66 -5.13 51.97
C ILE A 219 -36.31 -5.79 52.22
N GLY A 220 -36.26 -7.12 52.13
CA GLY A 220 -35.03 -7.90 52.12
C GLY A 220 -34.49 -8.01 50.70
N GLN A 221 -33.57 -7.11 50.33
CA GLN A 221 -32.91 -7.11 49.02
C GLN A 221 -31.90 -8.26 48.91
N HIS A 222 -31.81 -8.89 47.74
CA HIS A 222 -30.87 -9.97 47.43
C HIS A 222 -30.32 -9.85 45.99
N GLU A 223 -29.16 -10.44 45.68
CA GLU A 223 -28.58 -10.41 44.31
C GLU A 223 -29.51 -11.11 43.28
N ASP A 224 -30.02 -12.29 43.62
CA ASP A 224 -31.11 -12.94 42.88
C ASP A 224 -32.47 -12.31 43.17
N TYR A 225 -33.14 -11.76 42.14
CA TYR A 225 -34.47 -11.15 42.27
C TYR A 225 -35.54 -12.10 42.80
N ASP A 226 -35.44 -13.40 42.50
CA ASP A 226 -36.40 -14.42 42.98
C ASP A 226 -36.34 -14.65 44.50
N LYS A 227 -35.27 -14.17 45.16
CA LYS A 227 -35.07 -14.28 46.61
C LYS A 227 -35.43 -12.99 47.36
N TRP A 228 -35.96 -11.99 46.68
CA TRP A 228 -36.44 -10.77 47.33
C TRP A 228 -37.61 -11.10 48.25
N THR A 229 -37.57 -10.59 49.48
CA THR A 229 -38.58 -10.87 50.50
C THR A 229 -39.11 -9.58 51.10
N ILE A 230 -40.35 -9.62 51.60
CA ILE A 230 -40.93 -8.55 52.38
C ILE A 230 -40.96 -9.03 53.83
N ASP A 231 -40.13 -8.41 54.65
CA ASP A 231 -39.98 -8.73 56.06
C ASP A 231 -40.94 -7.88 56.88
N ILE A 232 -41.90 -8.52 57.54
CA ILE A 232 -42.82 -7.85 58.46
C ILE A 232 -42.29 -8.06 59.87
N LEU A 233 -41.87 -6.99 60.54
CA LEU A 233 -41.42 -7.00 61.92
C LEU A 233 -42.52 -6.47 62.83
N VAL A 234 -42.80 -7.16 63.94
CA VAL A 234 -43.80 -6.73 64.92
C VAL A 234 -43.29 -6.85 66.34
N LYS A 235 -43.86 -6.02 67.22
CA LYS A 235 -43.62 -5.97 68.66
C LYS A 235 -44.97 -5.92 69.38
N PHE A 236 -45.28 -6.99 70.12
CA PHE A 236 -46.57 -7.17 70.81
C PHE A 236 -46.58 -6.66 72.26
N ARG A 237 -45.42 -6.29 72.82
CA ARG A 237 -45.23 -5.82 74.21
C ARG A 237 -44.11 -4.79 74.27
N ASP A 238 -44.22 -3.78 75.12
CA ASP A 238 -43.23 -2.68 75.23
C ASP A 238 -41.82 -3.14 75.63
N ASP A 239 -41.68 -4.29 76.27
CA ASP A 239 -40.40 -4.82 76.75
C ASP A 239 -39.66 -5.75 75.77
N GLU A 240 -40.23 -6.06 74.59
CA GLU A 240 -39.57 -6.95 73.60
C GLU A 240 -38.92 -6.18 72.43
N LYS A 241 -37.90 -6.79 71.80
CA LYS A 241 -37.28 -6.25 70.57
C LYS A 241 -38.15 -6.60 69.35
N LEU A 242 -38.07 -5.80 68.28
CA LEU A 242 -38.73 -6.07 67.00
C LEU A 242 -38.30 -7.46 66.48
N GLN A 243 -39.28 -8.34 66.24
CA GLN A 243 -39.03 -9.69 65.73
C GLN A 243 -39.75 -9.92 64.40
N LEU A 244 -39.11 -10.69 63.51
CA LEU A 244 -39.67 -11.08 62.23
C LEU A 244 -40.91 -11.95 62.43
N LEU A 245 -42.01 -11.58 61.77
CA LEU A 245 -43.29 -12.28 61.85
C LEU A 245 -43.24 -13.53 60.97
N THR A 246 -42.67 -14.61 61.49
CA THR A 246 -42.71 -15.92 60.84
C THR A 246 -44.04 -16.61 61.15
N SER A 247 -44.66 -17.27 60.15
CA SER A 247 -45.92 -18.04 60.26
C SER A 247 -45.97 -18.99 61.48
N GLN A 248 -44.80 -19.44 61.95
CA GLN A 248 -44.63 -20.32 63.10
C GLN A 248 -44.94 -19.70 64.48
N ARG A 249 -44.98 -18.36 64.64
CA ARG A 249 -45.18 -17.72 65.96
C ARG A 249 -46.63 -17.28 66.25
N GLN A 250 -47.60 -17.73 65.45
CA GLN A 250 -49.01 -17.30 65.49
C GLN A 250 -49.98 -18.22 66.26
N SER A 251 -49.55 -19.33 66.87
CA SER A 251 -50.48 -20.22 67.58
C SER A 251 -50.59 -19.90 69.08
N GLY A 252 -51.60 -19.10 69.43
CA GLY A 252 -52.03 -18.94 70.83
C GLY A 252 -53.38 -18.24 71.04
N GLY A 253 -53.84 -17.36 70.12
CA GLY A 253 -55.12 -16.67 70.36
C GLY A 253 -55.71 -15.77 69.29
N VAL A 254 -55.05 -15.49 68.16
CA VAL A 254 -55.57 -14.53 67.16
C VAL A 254 -55.96 -15.26 65.86
N ARG A 255 -57.01 -16.09 65.92
CA ARG A 255 -57.52 -16.81 64.73
C ARG A 255 -58.88 -16.31 64.21
N HIS A 256 -59.40 -15.17 64.67
CA HIS A 256 -60.75 -14.78 64.22
C HIS A 256 -61.01 -13.28 64.20
N LEU A 257 -60.78 -12.66 63.05
CA LEU A 257 -61.61 -11.56 62.57
C LEU A 257 -61.91 -11.81 61.09
N ARG A 258 -63.00 -12.57 60.90
CA ARG A 258 -63.74 -12.70 59.64
C ARG A 258 -64.00 -11.33 59.04
N MET A 259 -63.60 -11.12 57.79
CA MET A 259 -64.43 -10.35 56.85
C MET A 259 -65.29 -11.36 56.10
N ASN A 260 -66.50 -11.57 56.62
CA ASN A 260 -67.59 -12.22 55.89
C ASN A 260 -68.24 -11.18 54.97
N ASN A 261 -68.21 -11.43 53.66
CA ASN A 261 -69.32 -11.20 52.72
C ASN A 261 -68.93 -11.94 51.43
N LYS A 262 -69.34 -13.20 51.23
CA LYS A 262 -70.59 -13.64 50.58
C LYS A 262 -70.85 -13.00 49.20
N THR A 263 -70.82 -13.91 48.22
CA THR A 263 -71.64 -14.05 46.99
C THR A 263 -71.24 -13.35 45.68
N CYS A 264 -71.25 -14.21 44.65
CA CYS A 264 -71.07 -14.06 43.19
C CYS A 264 -69.69 -13.65 42.68
#